data_AF-A0A355U2G8-F1
#
_entry.id   AF-A0A355U2G8-F1
#
_cell.length_a   1.000
_cell.length_b   1.000
_cell.length_c   1.000
_cell.angle_alpha   90.00
_cell.angle_beta   90.00
_cell.angle_gamma   90.00
#
_symmetry.space_group_name_H-M   'P 1'
#
loop_
_entity.id
_entity.type
_entity.pdbx_description
1 polymer ?
#
loop_
_entity_poly.entity_id
_entity_poly.type
_entity_poly.pdbx_seq_one_letter_code
_entity_poly.pdbx_strand_id
1 'polypeptide(L)' 'MTKSEVVLIIFYRLYTQKKIRKADILYDCDINSLTFARYLSDIRCFLVEAGLPFELLYDKRNDCYSFADITFSD' A
#
# COMPACT_ATOMS: atom_id res chain seq x y z
N MET A 1 15.20 7.01 -5.29
CA MET A 1 14.93 5.56 -5.43
C MET A 1 14.27 5.29 -6.78
N THR A 2 14.45 4.09 -7.31
CA THR A 2 13.72 3.60 -8.49
C THR A 2 12.26 3.31 -8.16
N LYS A 3 11.39 3.26 -9.17
CA LYS A 3 9.98 2.86 -9.00
C LYS A 3 9.85 1.54 -8.24
N SER A 4 10.58 0.51 -8.66
CA SER A 4 10.47 -0.85 -8.11
C SER A 4 10.84 -0.89 -6.63
N GLU A 5 11.89 -0.19 -6.21
CA GLU A 5 12.29 -0.09 -4.80
C GLU A 5 11.18 0.53 -3.96
N VAL A 6 10.59 1.63 -4.42
CA VAL A 6 9.53 2.33 -3.68
C VAL A 6 8.27 1.47 -3.57
N VAL A 7 7.86 0.83 -4.67
CA VAL A 7 6.70 -0.09 -4.66
C VAL A 7 6.93 -1.24 -3.67
N LEU A 8 8.12 -1.83 -3.66
CA LEU A 8 8.49 -2.90 -2.72
C LEU A 8 8.49 -2.40 -1.27
N ILE A 9 8.99 -1.20 -1.00
CA ILE A 9 8.95 -0.60 0.35
C ILE A 9 7.50 -0.41 0.81
N ILE A 10 6.64 0.14 -0.04
CA ILE A 10 5.22 0.35 0.29
C ILE A 10 4.55 -0.99 0.59
N PHE A 11 4.71 -1.97 -0.31
CA PHE A 11 4.14 -3.31 -0.12
C PHE A 11 4.66 -3.99 1.15
N TYR A 12 5.98 -3.98 1.37
CA TYR A 12 6.60 -4.59 2.54
C TYR A 12 6.11 -3.96 3.84
N ARG A 13 5.99 -2.63 3.90
CA ARG A 13 5.46 -1.95 5.09
C ARG A 13 3.98 -2.23 5.30
N LEU A 14 3.15 -2.25 4.24
CA LEU A 14 1.75 -2.66 4.36
C LEU A 14 1.58 -4.10 4.85
N TYR A 15 2.49 -4.99 4.43
CA TYR A 15 2.47 -6.41 4.80
C TYR A 15 2.96 -6.65 6.23
N THR A 16 4.02 -5.96 6.67
CA THR A 16 4.64 -6.19 7.98
C THR A 16 4.11 -5.28 9.08
N GLN A 17 3.53 -4.13 8.73
CA GLN A 17 3.02 -3.15 9.68
C GLN A 17 1.50 -3.10 9.58
N LYS A 18 0.82 -3.01 10.72
CA LYS A 18 -0.65 -2.95 10.75
C LYS A 18 -1.21 -1.75 9.99
N LYS A 19 -0.49 -0.62 9.96
CA LYS A 19 -0.87 0.64 9.30
C LYS A 19 0.37 1.42 8.92
N ILE A 20 0.35 2.06 7.75
CA ILE A 20 1.36 3.02 7.29
C ILE A 20 0.73 4.39 7.09
N ARG A 21 1.40 5.48 7.47
CA ARG A 21 0.93 6.83 7.16
C ARG A 21 1.46 7.27 5.81
N LYS A 22 0.62 7.98 5.05
CA LYS A 22 1.02 8.52 3.75
C LYS A 22 2.23 9.42 3.85
N ALA A 23 2.22 10.37 4.79
CA ALA A 23 3.28 11.36 4.99
C ALA A 23 4.65 10.71 5.20
N ASP A 24 4.72 9.64 5.99
CA ASP A 24 5.97 8.92 6.29
C ASP A 24 6.56 8.31 5.00
N ILE A 25 5.72 7.74 4.14
CA ILE A 25 6.17 7.19 2.86
C ILE A 25 6.63 8.29 1.91
N LEU A 26 5.89 9.40 1.82
CA LEU A 26 6.28 10.52 0.94
C LEU A 26 7.65 11.07 1.33
N TYR A 27 7.90 11.18 2.63
CA TYR A 27 9.18 11.64 3.19
C TYR A 27 10.29 10.60 2.98
N ASP A 28 10.10 9.36 3.43
CA ASP A 28 11.14 8.32 3.41
C ASP A 28 11.56 7.94 1.98
N CYS A 29 10.60 7.93 1.05
CA CYS A 29 10.85 7.54 -0.34
C CYS A 29 11.14 8.73 -1.28
N ASP A 30 11.05 9.96 -0.78
CA ASP A 30 11.17 11.20 -1.56
C ASP A 30 10.25 11.21 -2.80
N ILE A 31 8.94 11.00 -2.57
CA ILE A 31 7.92 10.99 -3.63
C ILE A 31 6.76 11.93 -3.30
N ASN A 32 6.06 12.39 -4.34
CA ASN A 32 4.85 13.19 -4.17
C ASN A 32 3.58 12.32 -4.05
N SER A 33 2.48 12.97 -3.65
CA SER A 33 1.18 12.31 -3.47
C SER A 33 0.63 11.61 -4.72
N LEU A 34 0.87 12.17 -5.91
CA LEU A 34 0.40 11.59 -7.17
C LEU A 34 1.15 10.29 -7.48
N THR A 35 2.47 10.29 -7.31
CA THR A 35 3.32 9.11 -7.47
C THR A 35 2.93 8.02 -6.48
N PHE A 36 2.71 8.37 -5.20
CA PHE A 36 2.26 7.43 -4.20
C PHE A 36 0.90 6.78 -4.55
N ALA A 37 -0.07 7.58 -5.00
CA ALA A 37 -1.37 7.06 -5.43
C ALA A 37 -1.26 6.09 -6.61
N ARG A 38 -0.38 6.38 -7.58
CA ARG A 38 -0.10 5.46 -8.70
C ARG A 38 0.50 4.14 -8.21
N TYR A 39 1.45 4.19 -7.28
CA TYR A 39 2.08 2.98 -6.74
C TYR A 39 1.12 2.14 -5.90
N LEU A 40 0.22 2.77 -5.13
CA LEU A 40 -0.87 2.03 -4.46
C LEU A 40 -1.82 1.36 -5.47
N SER A 41 -2.08 2.00 -6.61
CA SER A 41 -2.88 1.39 -7.68
C SER A 41 -2.18 0.15 -8.26
N ASP A 42 -0.88 0.25 -8.55
CA ASP A 42 -0.08 -0.88 -9.05
C ASP A 42 -0.11 -2.05 -8.06
N ILE A 43 0.03 -1.77 -6.76
CA ILE A 43 -0.06 -2.78 -5.69
C ILE A 43 -1.45 -3.41 -5.67
N ARG A 44 -2.53 -2.62 -5.76
CA ARG A 44 -3.90 -3.15 -5.78
C ARG A 44 -4.14 -4.07 -6.98
N CYS A 45 -3.67 -3.70 -8.17
CA CYS A 45 -3.74 -4.56 -9.35
C CYS A 45 -3.02 -5.88 -9.12
N PHE A 46 -1.80 -5.84 -8.59
CA PHE A 46 -1.04 -7.04 -8.25
C PHE A 46 -1.77 -7.96 -7.26
N LEU A 47 -2.36 -7.41 -6.19
CA LEU A 47 -3.10 -8.22 -5.20
C LEU A 47 -4.26 -8.99 -5.84
N VAL A 48 -4.99 -8.35 -6.75
CA VAL A 48 -6.12 -8.96 -7.47
C VAL A 48 -5.62 -10.01 -8.47
N GLU A 49 -4.65 -9.65 -9.32
CA GLU A 49 -4.14 -10.54 -10.37
C GLU A 49 -3.46 -11.79 -9.81
N ALA A 50 -2.78 -11.66 -8.67
CA ALA A 50 -2.13 -12.77 -7.99
C ALA A 50 -3.08 -13.57 -7.07
N GLY A 51 -4.36 -13.18 -6.97
CA GLY A 51 -5.34 -13.85 -6.10
C GLY A 51 -4.97 -13.81 -4.62
N LEU A 52 -4.32 -12.73 -4.18
CA LEU A 52 -3.90 -12.58 -2.79
C LEU A 52 -5.09 -12.17 -1.90
N PRO A 53 -5.22 -12.72 -0.68
CA PRO A 53 -6.37 -12.49 0.19
C PRO A 53 -6.27 -11.16 0.95
N PHE A 54 -5.76 -10.11 0.33
CA PHE A 54 -5.55 -8.80 0.96
C PHE A 54 -6.36 -7.71 0.26
N GLU A 55 -7.05 -6.89 1.05
CA GLU A 55 -7.67 -5.65 0.59
C GLU A 55 -6.91 -4.44 1.14
N LEU A 56 -6.59 -3.49 0.26
CA LEU A 56 -5.97 -2.21 0.64
C LEU A 56 -7.04 -1.22 1.13
N LEU A 57 -7.04 -0.97 2.44
CA LEU A 57 -7.92 -0.01 3.11
C LEU A 57 -7.26 1.37 3.23
N TYR A 58 -8.10 2.41 3.21
CA TYR A 58 -7.69 3.80 3.44
C TYR A 58 -8.52 4.43 4.57
N ASP A 59 -7.84 4.84 5.64
CA ASP A 59 -8.43 5.58 6.76
C ASP A 59 -8.18 7.08 6.57
N LYS A 60 -9.21 7.76 6.06
CA LYS A 60 -9.17 9.20 5.78
C LYS A 60 -8.94 10.07 7.03
N ARG A 61 -9.32 9.61 8.22
CA ARG A 61 -9.17 10.40 9.45
C ARG A 61 -7.70 10.51 9.87
N ASN A 62 -6.94 9.45 9.62
CA ASN A 62 -5.54 9.33 10.02
C ASN A 62 -4.56 9.37 8.84
N ASP A 63 -5.06 9.57 7.61
CA ASP A 63 -4.30 9.52 6.34
C ASP A 63 -3.37 8.31 6.26
N CYS A 64 -3.93 7.14 6.59
CA CYS A 64 -3.17 5.90 6.68
C CYS A 64 -3.79 4.75 5.88
N TYR A 65 -2.93 3.80 5.54
CA TYR A 65 -3.24 2.65 4.71
C TYR A 65 -2.88 1.36 5.43
N SER A 66 -3.62 0.30 5.16
CA SER A 66 -3.39 -1.03 5.74
C SER A 66 -3.90 -2.11 4.81
N PHE A 67 -3.37 -3.32 4.96
CA PHE A 67 -4.03 -4.51 4.45
C PHE A 67 -5.06 -5.02 5.47
N ALA A 68 -6.20 -5.49 4.96
CA ALA A 68 -7.14 -6.32 5.69
C ALA A 68 -7.24 -7.68 4.99
N ASP A 69 -7.36 -8.74 5.79
CA ASP A 69 -7.58 -10.08 5.25
C ASP A 69 -9.00 -10.17 4.69
N ILE A 70 -9.11 -10.66 3.46
CA ILE A 70 -10.39 -11.01 2.87
C ILE A 70 -10.71 -12.43 3.35
N THR A 71 -11.57 -12.53 4.36
CA THR A 71 -12.20 -13.82 4.70
C THR A 71 -13.27 -14.10 3.65
N PHE A 72 -12.99 -14.99 2.70
CA PHE A 72 -14.05 -15.58 1.90
C PHE A 72 -14.82 -16.53 2.81
N SER A 73 -16.07 -16.20 3.13
CA SER A 73 -17.00 -17.16 3.73
C SER A 73 -17.37 -18.16 2.64
N ASP A 74 -17.04 -19.44 2.85
CA ASP A 74 -17.48 -20.57 2.02
C ASP A 74 -19.02 -20.67 1.95
#